data_AF-A0A0A9GME7-F1
#
_entry.id   AF-A0A0A9GME7-F1
#
_cell.length_a   1.000
_cell.length_b   1.000
_cell.length_c   1.000
_cell.angle_alpha   90.00
_cell.angle_beta   90.00
_cell.angle_gamma   90.00
#
_symmetry.space_group_name_H-M   'P 1'
#
loop_
_entity.id
_entity.type
_entity.pdbx_description
1 polymer ?
#
loop_
_entity_poly.entity_id
_entity_poly.type
_entity_poly.pdbx_seq_one_letter_code
_entity_poly.pdbx_strand_id
1 'polypeptide(L)'
;MHSHSYRVPDPFAHQVVVIIGAKNSGGDISREIASVAREVHMVNRSSPAATCERLPSYHNLWLRSMVDRAEEDGSVVFRDGTSIKADVIMHCTGYKYSFPFLDDDDCSIISIDDNRIHPLYKHVFPPQAAPHLSFIGLPFKVVPFPLFQLQSNWVAGVLSGRLQLPSEKEMMEDVRALYSEIEAIGWPRRYTHCLKYNQNCVSV
;
A
#
# COMPACT_ATOMS: atom_id res chain seq x y z
N MET A 1 0.23 0.52 -17.73
CA MET A 1 -0.80 -0.31 -17.03
C MET A 1 -0.53 -0.35 -15.53
N HIS A 2 -1.48 -0.80 -14.69
CA HIS A 2 -1.25 -1.03 -13.24
C HIS A 2 -1.15 -2.52 -12.94
N SER A 3 -0.43 -2.91 -11.88
CA SER A 3 -0.32 -4.30 -11.43
C SER A 3 -1.66 -4.95 -11.11
N HIS A 4 -2.68 -4.16 -10.81
CA HIS A 4 -4.06 -4.62 -10.65
C HIS A 4 -4.61 -5.36 -11.88
N SER A 5 -4.16 -4.98 -13.08
CA SER A 5 -4.60 -5.58 -14.35
C SER A 5 -3.69 -6.70 -14.83
N TYR A 6 -2.56 -6.94 -14.16
CA TYR A 6 -1.65 -8.04 -14.49
C TYR A 6 -2.28 -9.39 -14.15
N ARG A 7 -2.09 -10.41 -15.01
CA ARG A 7 -2.69 -11.74 -14.84
C ARG A 7 -1.71 -12.87 -15.05
N VAL A 8 -0.96 -12.81 -16.16
CA VAL A 8 -0.02 -13.85 -16.59
C VAL A 8 1.15 -13.19 -17.32
N PRO A 9 2.33 -13.83 -17.38
CA PRO A 9 3.52 -13.25 -17.99
C PRO A 9 3.52 -13.35 -19.53
N ASP A 10 2.82 -14.32 -20.13
CA ASP A 10 2.90 -14.64 -21.57
C ASP A 10 2.72 -13.43 -22.53
N PRO A 11 1.80 -12.47 -22.28
CA PRO A 11 1.66 -11.29 -23.14
C PRO A 11 2.88 -10.36 -23.16
N PHE A 12 3.82 -10.53 -22.24
CA PHE A 12 5.06 -9.77 -22.13
C PHE A 12 6.25 -10.49 -22.79
N ALA A 13 6.03 -11.61 -23.48
CA ALA A 13 7.07 -12.35 -24.17
C ALA A 13 7.83 -11.45 -25.16
N HIS A 14 9.16 -11.53 -25.11
CA HIS A 14 10.08 -10.76 -25.98
C HIS A 14 10.01 -9.22 -25.85
N GLN A 15 9.28 -8.68 -24.87
CA GLN A 15 9.17 -7.23 -24.63
C GLN A 15 10.22 -6.71 -23.65
N VAL A 16 10.49 -5.40 -23.70
CA VAL A 16 11.21 -4.66 -22.64
C VAL A 16 10.17 -4.02 -21.72
N VAL A 17 10.16 -4.45 -20.45
CA VAL A 17 9.14 -4.06 -19.48
C VAL A 17 9.75 -3.24 -18.35
N VAL A 18 9.26 -2.02 -18.13
CA VAL A 18 9.60 -1.18 -16.99
C VAL A 18 8.56 -1.36 -15.89
N ILE A 19 9.00 -1.72 -14.68
CA ILE A 19 8.12 -1.95 -13.53
C ILE A 19 8.40 -0.88 -12.46
N ILE A 20 7.47 0.05 -12.28
CA ILE A 20 7.60 1.14 -11.32
C ILE A 20 7.12 0.72 -9.94
N GLY A 21 8.07 0.52 -9.02
CA GLY A 21 7.84 0.07 -7.65
C GLY A 21 8.45 -1.31 -7.40
N ALA A 22 9.30 -1.42 -6.39
CA ALA A 22 10.06 -2.63 -6.05
C ALA A 22 9.68 -3.25 -4.70
N LYS A 23 8.47 -2.98 -4.20
CA LYS A 23 7.91 -3.68 -3.02
C LYS A 23 7.33 -5.03 -3.46
N ASN A 24 6.61 -5.73 -2.57
CA ASN A 24 6.00 -7.05 -2.78
C ASN A 24 5.54 -7.32 -4.23
N SER A 25 4.46 -6.69 -4.70
CA SER A 25 3.91 -6.96 -6.04
C SER A 25 4.92 -6.69 -7.17
N GLY A 26 5.67 -5.59 -7.10
CA GLY A 26 6.65 -5.28 -8.14
C GLY A 26 7.80 -6.27 -8.17
N GLY A 27 8.27 -6.71 -7.00
CA GLY A 27 9.30 -7.73 -6.87
C GLY A 27 8.85 -9.12 -7.33
N ASP A 28 7.61 -9.52 -7.02
CA ASP A 28 7.05 -10.80 -7.49
C ASP A 28 6.78 -10.78 -9.00
N ILE A 29 6.05 -9.77 -9.48
CA ILE A 29 5.66 -9.64 -10.90
C ILE A 29 6.89 -9.47 -11.80
N SER A 30 7.91 -8.70 -11.38
CA SER A 30 9.15 -8.56 -12.17
C SER A 30 9.87 -9.88 -12.39
N ARG A 31 9.93 -10.73 -11.36
CA ARG A 31 10.55 -12.06 -11.46
C ARG A 31 9.73 -13.00 -12.34
N GLU A 32 8.40 -12.92 -12.28
CA GLU A 32 7.52 -13.72 -13.12
C GLU A 32 7.62 -13.30 -14.60
N ILE A 33 7.53 -12.00 -14.90
CA ILE A 33 7.67 -11.46 -16.26
C ILE A 33 9.08 -11.72 -16.82
N ALA A 34 10.13 -11.69 -16.00
CA ALA A 34 11.48 -12.00 -16.42
C ALA A 34 11.65 -13.43 -16.98
N SER A 35 10.70 -14.34 -16.73
CA SER A 35 10.73 -15.69 -17.33
C SER A 35 10.44 -15.71 -18.84
N VAL A 36 9.81 -14.66 -19.39
CA VAL A 36 9.41 -14.60 -20.81
C VAL A 36 9.84 -13.30 -21.53
N ALA A 37 10.04 -12.21 -20.80
CA ALA A 37 10.39 -10.91 -21.35
C ALA A 37 11.84 -10.86 -21.88
N ARG A 38 12.09 -9.98 -22.86
CA ARG A 38 13.46 -9.70 -23.36
C ARG A 38 14.29 -9.02 -22.28
N GLU A 39 13.73 -7.99 -21.64
CA GLU A 39 14.34 -7.30 -20.51
C GLU A 39 13.28 -6.81 -19.52
N VAL A 40 13.62 -6.79 -18.24
CA VAL A 40 12.78 -6.22 -17.18
C VAL A 40 13.59 -5.23 -16.37
N HIS A 41 13.07 -4.02 -16.22
CA HIS A 41 13.70 -2.92 -15.49
C HIS A 41 12.83 -2.56 -14.29
N MET A 42 13.16 -3.09 -13.13
CA MET A 42 12.46 -2.81 -11.88
C MET A 42 13.00 -1.50 -11.27
N VAL A 43 12.11 -0.53 -11.12
CA VAL A 43 12.43 0.82 -10.66
C VAL A 43 12.09 0.94 -9.18
N ASN A 44 13.09 1.32 -8.37
CA ASN A 44 12.92 1.55 -6.94
C ASN A 44 13.24 3.00 -6.59
N ARG A 45 12.24 3.73 -6.08
CA ARG A 45 12.43 5.12 -5.65
C ARG A 45 13.38 5.31 -4.47
N SER A 46 13.59 4.26 -3.69
CA SER A 46 14.48 4.30 -2.53
C SER A 46 15.92 3.92 -2.88
N SER A 47 16.18 3.50 -4.12
CA SER A 47 17.54 3.22 -4.57
C SER A 47 18.31 4.52 -4.84
N PRO A 48 19.64 4.53 -4.64
CA PRO A 48 20.50 5.65 -5.04
C PRO A 48 20.29 6.09 -6.50
N ALA A 49 20.55 7.36 -6.78
CA ALA A 49 20.31 7.93 -8.12
C ALA A 49 21.11 7.22 -9.23
N ALA A 50 22.31 6.71 -8.91
CA ALA A 50 23.19 6.01 -9.84
C ALA A 50 22.90 4.50 -9.98
N THR A 51 21.82 3.98 -9.38
CA THR A 51 21.52 2.55 -9.43
C THR A 51 21.16 2.09 -10.83
N CYS A 52 22.01 1.24 -11.41
CA CYS A 52 21.74 0.44 -12.59
C CYS A 52 22.50 -0.89 -12.46
N GLU A 53 21.87 -1.87 -11.80
CA GLU A 53 22.51 -3.16 -11.52
C GLU A 53 21.63 -4.31 -12.00
N ARG A 54 22.25 -5.34 -12.60
CA ARG A 54 21.55 -6.58 -12.94
C ARG A 54 21.44 -7.44 -11.68
N LEU A 55 20.25 -7.97 -11.41
CA LEU A 55 20.07 -8.84 -10.24
C LEU A 55 20.85 -10.16 -10.44
N PRO A 56 21.63 -10.64 -9.44
CA PRO A 56 22.58 -11.74 -9.62
C PRO A 56 22.00 -13.04 -10.20
N SER A 57 20.76 -13.37 -9.86
CA SER A 57 20.09 -14.62 -10.29
C SER A 57 19.36 -14.50 -11.64
N TYR A 58 19.44 -13.35 -12.32
CA TYR A 58 18.69 -13.06 -13.54
C TYR A 58 19.61 -12.52 -14.62
N HIS A 59 19.45 -13.01 -15.85
CA HIS A 59 20.21 -12.53 -16.99
C HIS A 59 19.58 -11.27 -17.63
N ASN A 60 18.30 -11.05 -17.38
CA ASN A 60 17.45 -10.05 -18.02
C ASN A 60 16.61 -9.19 -17.04
N LEU A 61 16.99 -9.10 -15.76
CA LEU A 61 16.29 -8.29 -14.76
C LEU A 61 17.26 -7.31 -14.08
N TRP A 62 16.97 -6.02 -14.21
CA TRP A 62 17.75 -4.92 -13.66
C TRP A 62 17.00 -4.18 -12.57
N LEU A 63 17.71 -3.80 -11.50
CA LEU A 63 17.28 -2.78 -10.57
C LEU A 63 17.77 -1.42 -11.08
N ARG A 64 16.84 -0.48 -11.20
CA ARG A 64 17.10 0.89 -11.67
C ARG A 64 16.72 1.92 -10.61
N SER A 65 17.37 3.08 -10.69
CA SER A 65 16.96 4.30 -10.01
C SER A 65 15.63 4.81 -10.57
N MET A 66 15.11 5.92 -10.03
CA MET A 66 13.82 6.47 -10.47
C MET A 66 13.81 6.78 -11.97
N VAL A 67 12.65 6.55 -12.59
CA VAL A 67 12.33 7.17 -13.89
C VAL A 67 12.32 8.68 -13.71
N ASP A 68 13.03 9.38 -14.59
CA ASP A 68 12.98 10.84 -14.71
C ASP A 68 11.82 11.26 -15.60
N ARG A 69 11.76 10.71 -16.83
CA ARG A 69 10.71 10.99 -17.82
C ARG A 69 10.57 9.86 -18.83
N ALA A 70 9.43 9.85 -19.52
CA ALA A 70 9.22 9.07 -20.73
C ALA A 70 9.15 10.02 -21.93
N GLU A 71 9.66 9.59 -23.08
CA GLU A 71 9.76 10.37 -24.31
C GLU A 71 8.84 9.78 -25.40
N GLU A 72 8.45 10.61 -26.36
CA GLU A 72 7.46 10.23 -27.40
C GLU A 72 7.92 9.08 -28.30
N ASP A 73 9.23 8.86 -28.42
CA ASP A 73 9.83 7.81 -29.23
C ASP A 73 9.84 6.42 -28.55
N GLY A 74 9.22 6.31 -27.37
CA GLY A 74 9.18 5.12 -26.53
C GLY A 74 10.33 4.99 -25.54
N SER A 75 11.23 5.98 -25.46
CA SER A 75 12.34 5.96 -24.52
C SER A 75 11.90 6.28 -23.09
N VAL A 76 12.46 5.56 -22.11
CA VAL A 76 12.32 5.82 -20.68
C VAL A 76 13.68 6.23 -20.15
N VAL A 77 13.78 7.46 -19.65
CA VAL A 77 15.00 8.05 -19.11
C VAL A 77 14.99 7.90 -17.59
N PHE A 78 16.08 7.42 -17.02
CA PHE A 78 16.25 7.25 -15.58
C PHE A 78 17.11 8.38 -14.99
N ARG A 79 17.08 8.54 -13.66
CA ARG A 79 17.81 9.60 -12.96
C ARG A 79 19.33 9.45 -12.98
N ASP A 80 19.84 8.28 -13.33
CA ASP A 80 21.27 8.08 -13.60
C ASP A 80 21.72 8.64 -14.97
N GLY A 81 20.78 9.18 -15.76
CA GLY A 81 21.02 9.72 -17.10
C GLY A 81 20.95 8.68 -18.21
N THR A 82 20.78 7.40 -17.88
CA THR A 82 20.62 6.33 -18.87
C THR A 82 19.21 6.29 -19.43
N SER A 83 19.04 5.71 -20.61
CA SER A 83 17.73 5.51 -21.22
C SER A 83 17.62 4.13 -21.89
N ILE A 84 16.39 3.65 -22.03
CA ILE A 84 16.05 2.41 -22.76
C ILE A 84 14.77 2.64 -23.57
N LYS A 85 14.55 1.88 -24.64
CA LYS A 85 13.22 1.79 -25.28
C LYS A 85 12.38 0.74 -24.57
N ALA A 86 11.24 1.15 -24.05
CA ALA A 86 10.32 0.27 -23.32
C ALA A 86 9.05 0.00 -24.13
N ASP A 87 8.66 -1.26 -24.20
CA ASP A 87 7.40 -1.67 -24.83
C ASP A 87 6.23 -1.51 -23.85
N VAL A 88 6.49 -1.72 -22.55
CA VAL A 88 5.47 -1.59 -21.50
C VAL A 88 6.02 -0.88 -20.25
N ILE A 89 5.20 0.02 -19.69
CA ILE A 89 5.38 0.56 -18.35
C ILE A 89 4.25 0.05 -17.45
N MET A 90 4.62 -0.63 -16.37
CA MET A 90 3.72 -1.18 -15.35
C MET A 90 3.92 -0.49 -14.00
N HIS A 91 2.85 0.11 -13.48
CA HIS A 91 2.84 0.70 -12.15
C HIS A 91 2.54 -0.38 -11.10
N CYS A 92 3.52 -0.67 -10.26
CA CYS A 92 3.40 -1.49 -9.05
C CYS A 92 3.42 -0.59 -7.79
N THR A 93 2.66 0.50 -7.84
CA THR A 93 2.72 1.63 -6.90
C THR A 93 1.79 1.49 -5.69
N GLY A 94 1.09 0.36 -5.57
CA GLY A 94 0.17 0.08 -4.48
C GLY A 94 -1.27 0.50 -4.79
N TYR A 95 -2.07 0.65 -3.74
CA TYR A 95 -3.50 0.89 -3.83
C TYR A 95 -3.92 2.01 -2.87
N LYS A 96 -5.11 2.57 -3.11
CA LYS A 96 -5.77 3.51 -2.20
C LYS A 96 -7.01 2.87 -1.60
N TYR A 97 -7.33 3.18 -0.35
CA TYR A 97 -8.67 2.88 0.19
C TYR A 97 -9.72 3.68 -0.57
N SER A 98 -10.85 3.06 -0.86
CA SER A 98 -12.00 3.67 -1.52
C SER A 98 -13.26 2.91 -1.10
N PHE A 99 -14.25 3.65 -0.59
CA PHE A 99 -15.55 3.12 -0.18
C PHE A 99 -16.64 3.98 -0.81
N PRO A 100 -16.85 3.90 -2.15
CA PRO A 100 -17.80 4.77 -2.84
C PRO A 100 -19.25 4.56 -2.40
N PHE A 101 -19.52 3.48 -1.66
CA PHE A 101 -20.81 3.18 -1.04
C PHE A 101 -21.00 3.81 0.35
N LEU A 102 -19.97 4.49 0.89
CA LEU A 102 -20.00 5.25 2.15
C LEU A 102 -19.82 6.76 1.93
N ASP A 103 -19.69 7.21 0.67
CA ASP A 103 -19.68 8.64 0.34
C ASP A 103 -21.11 9.18 0.51
N ASP A 104 -21.35 9.89 1.61
CA ASP A 104 -22.61 10.59 1.91
C ASP A 104 -22.30 12.09 1.98
N ASP A 105 -22.88 12.87 1.05
CA ASP A 105 -22.57 14.29 0.85
C ASP A 105 -22.91 15.18 2.06
N ASP A 106 -23.75 14.67 2.99
CA ASP A 106 -24.27 15.44 4.12
C ASP A 106 -23.77 14.98 5.51
N CYS A 107 -23.11 13.82 5.64
CA CYS A 107 -22.68 13.26 6.93
C CYS A 107 -21.49 12.28 6.82
N SER A 108 -20.27 12.78 6.68
CA SER A 108 -19.09 11.90 6.61
C SER A 108 -18.64 11.41 8.00
N ILE A 109 -19.20 10.29 8.46
CA ILE A 109 -18.77 9.56 9.68
C ILE A 109 -17.27 9.20 9.62
N ILE A 110 -16.79 8.95 8.41
CA ILE A 110 -15.38 8.73 8.10
C ILE A 110 -14.98 9.61 6.91
N SER A 111 -13.69 9.89 6.81
CA SER A 111 -13.06 10.56 5.68
C SER A 111 -11.77 9.85 5.29
N ILE A 112 -11.39 9.97 4.03
CA ILE A 112 -10.15 9.40 3.49
C ILE A 112 -9.25 10.53 3.02
N ASP A 113 -8.15 10.77 3.74
CA ASP A 113 -7.14 11.78 3.39
C ASP A 113 -5.76 11.13 3.26
N ASP A 114 -5.08 11.32 2.12
CA ASP A 114 -3.78 10.69 1.81
C ASP A 114 -3.72 9.21 2.26
N ASN A 115 -4.71 8.39 1.90
CA ASN A 115 -4.78 6.97 2.26
C ASN A 115 -4.87 6.65 3.78
N ARG A 116 -5.24 7.64 4.61
CA ARG A 116 -5.69 7.48 5.99
C ARG A 116 -7.21 7.51 6.02
N ILE A 117 -7.82 6.47 6.56
CA ILE A 117 -9.24 6.45 6.93
C ILE A 117 -9.35 6.97 8.37
N HIS A 118 -10.15 8.01 8.60
CA HIS A 118 -10.27 8.62 9.92
C HIS A 118 -11.65 9.23 10.20
N PRO A 119 -12.03 9.40 11.47
CA PRO A 119 -11.38 8.85 12.68
C PRO A 119 -11.66 7.35 12.86
N LEU A 120 -10.67 6.58 13.32
CA LEU A 120 -10.83 5.13 13.59
C LEU A 120 -10.11 4.70 14.87
N TYR A 121 -10.87 4.36 15.90
CA TYR A 121 -10.38 3.74 17.12
C TYR A 121 -9.81 2.35 16.82
N LYS A 122 -8.53 2.14 17.19
CA LYS A 122 -7.76 0.93 16.92
C LYS A 122 -7.84 0.43 15.46
N HIS A 123 -7.99 1.35 14.50
CA HIS A 123 -8.18 1.05 13.07
C HIS A 123 -9.43 0.22 12.73
N VAL A 124 -10.41 0.12 13.64
CA VAL A 124 -11.61 -0.70 13.47
C VAL A 124 -12.88 0.14 13.54
N PHE A 125 -13.06 0.94 14.59
CA PHE A 125 -14.34 1.59 14.87
C PHE A 125 -14.30 3.10 14.62
N PRO A 126 -15.18 3.66 13.79
CA PRO A 126 -15.44 5.10 13.79
C PRO A 126 -16.14 5.46 15.11
N PRO A 127 -15.57 6.32 15.97
CA PRO A 127 -16.11 6.57 17.31
C PRO A 127 -17.59 6.96 17.33
N GLN A 128 -18.04 7.79 16.38
CA GLN A 128 -19.42 8.29 16.27
C GLN A 128 -20.44 7.23 15.82
N ALA A 129 -19.98 6.15 15.18
CA ALA A 129 -20.86 5.11 14.64
C ALA A 129 -20.63 3.75 15.30
N ALA A 130 -19.76 3.67 16.30
CA ALA A 130 -19.48 2.44 17.01
C ALA A 130 -20.67 2.06 17.92
N PRO A 131 -21.04 0.76 18.02
CA PRO A 131 -20.45 -0.38 17.33
C PRO A 131 -21.10 -0.72 15.97
N HIS A 132 -22.04 0.10 15.48
CA HIS A 132 -22.87 -0.18 14.30
C HIS A 132 -22.11 -0.15 12.96
N LEU A 133 -20.98 0.55 12.90
CA LEU A 133 -20.04 0.51 11.78
C LEU A 133 -18.66 0.09 12.29
N SER A 134 -18.02 -0.84 11.58
CA SER A 134 -16.66 -1.29 11.87
C SER A 134 -15.95 -1.74 10.58
N PHE A 135 -14.63 -1.64 10.58
CA PHE A 135 -13.79 -2.05 9.46
C PHE A 135 -12.86 -3.19 9.87
N ILE A 136 -12.83 -4.25 9.06
CA ILE A 136 -11.91 -5.37 9.23
C ILE A 136 -10.85 -5.31 8.14
N GLY A 137 -9.59 -5.48 8.55
CA GLY A 137 -8.48 -5.67 7.62
C GLY A 137 -7.97 -4.43 6.92
N LEU A 138 -8.21 -3.24 7.48
CA LEU A 138 -7.53 -2.03 7.03
C LEU A 138 -6.01 -2.10 7.21
N PRO A 139 -5.45 -2.54 8.37
CA PRO A 139 -4.02 -2.47 8.56
C PRO A 139 -3.21 -3.27 7.53
N PHE A 140 -2.09 -2.71 7.10
CA PHE A 140 -1.17 -3.32 6.12
C PHE A 140 0.24 -3.46 6.68
N LYS A 141 1.05 -4.30 6.01
CA LYS A 141 2.32 -4.84 6.55
C LYS A 141 2.12 -5.64 7.85
N VAL A 142 1.10 -6.49 7.84
CA VAL A 142 0.67 -7.38 8.92
C VAL A 142 0.66 -8.83 8.44
N VAL A 143 0.50 -9.78 9.37
CA VAL A 143 0.06 -11.15 9.04
C VAL A 143 -1.48 -11.10 8.98
N PRO A 144 -2.11 -11.17 7.78
CA PRO A 144 -3.52 -10.78 7.63
C PRO A 144 -4.50 -11.66 8.39
N PHE A 145 -4.43 -12.99 8.23
CA PHE A 145 -5.47 -13.88 8.75
C PHE A 145 -5.61 -13.83 10.28
N PRO A 146 -4.53 -13.91 11.09
CA PRO A 146 -4.65 -13.79 12.54
C PRO A 146 -5.17 -12.42 12.97
N LEU A 147 -4.73 -11.33 12.32
CA LEU A 147 -5.22 -9.99 12.65
C LEU A 147 -6.72 -9.86 12.35
N PHE A 148 -7.16 -10.31 11.17
CA PHE A 148 -8.55 -10.20 10.76
C PHE A 148 -9.45 -11.03 11.69
N GLN A 149 -8.98 -12.21 12.12
CA GLN A 149 -9.66 -13.04 13.10
C GLN A 149 -9.80 -12.33 14.46
N LEU A 150 -8.75 -11.67 14.94
CA LEU A 150 -8.81 -10.92 16.20
C LEU A 150 -9.78 -9.72 16.08
N GLN A 151 -9.69 -8.94 14.99
CA GLN A 151 -10.60 -7.83 14.75
C GLN A 151 -12.06 -8.30 14.65
N SER A 152 -12.33 -9.38 13.91
CA SER A 152 -13.70 -9.92 13.77
C SER A 152 -14.24 -10.48 15.09
N ASN A 153 -13.41 -11.17 15.88
CA ASN A 153 -13.81 -11.70 17.18
C ASN A 153 -14.11 -10.59 18.19
N TRP A 154 -13.34 -9.49 18.13
CA TRP A 154 -13.57 -8.31 18.94
C TRP A 154 -14.88 -7.62 18.55
N VAL A 155 -15.08 -7.34 17.26
CA VAL A 155 -16.33 -6.76 16.72
C VAL A 155 -17.54 -7.62 17.10
N ALA A 156 -17.47 -8.93 16.91
CA ALA A 156 -18.55 -9.84 17.29
C ALA A 156 -18.83 -9.82 18.81
N GLY A 157 -17.77 -9.78 19.63
CA GLY A 157 -17.90 -9.68 21.09
C GLY A 157 -18.55 -8.37 21.55
N VAL A 158 -18.25 -7.27 20.87
CA VAL A 158 -18.89 -5.97 21.13
C VAL A 158 -20.37 -6.00 20.71
N LEU A 159 -20.66 -6.46 19.48
CA LEU A 159 -22.03 -6.55 18.97
C LEU A 159 -22.91 -7.49 19.80
N SER A 160 -22.34 -8.54 20.39
CA SER A 160 -23.07 -9.46 21.28
C SER A 160 -23.25 -8.94 22.71
N GLY A 161 -22.69 -7.78 23.05
CA GLY A 161 -22.64 -7.25 24.41
C GLY A 161 -21.68 -7.99 25.36
N ARG A 162 -20.89 -8.96 24.86
CA ARG A 162 -19.90 -9.71 25.66
C ARG A 162 -18.69 -8.83 26.02
N LEU A 163 -18.34 -7.90 25.15
CA LEU A 163 -17.30 -6.91 25.34
C LEU A 163 -17.93 -5.52 25.27
N GLN A 164 -17.35 -4.56 26.00
CA GLN A 164 -17.79 -3.18 25.99
C GLN A 164 -16.73 -2.31 25.32
N LEU A 165 -17.18 -1.34 24.52
CA LEU A 165 -16.30 -0.29 24.02
C LEU A 165 -16.17 0.83 25.07
N PRO A 166 -15.05 1.56 25.09
CA PRO A 166 -14.98 2.84 25.78
C PRO A 166 -16.03 3.82 25.24
N SER A 167 -16.25 4.92 25.95
CA SER A 167 -17.09 6.01 25.47
C SER A 167 -16.53 6.59 24.16
N GLU A 168 -17.40 7.23 23.37
CA GLU A 168 -16.99 7.94 22.14
C GLU A 168 -15.83 8.92 22.40
N LYS A 169 -15.89 9.64 23.53
CA LYS A 169 -14.86 10.58 23.94
C LYS A 169 -13.51 9.90 24.15
N GLU A 170 -13.48 8.79 24.90
CA GLU A 170 -12.25 8.03 25.15
C GLU A 170 -11.67 7.43 23.86
N MET A 171 -12.54 6.88 23.00
CA MET A 171 -12.12 6.39 21.69
C MET A 171 -11.50 7.51 20.83
N MET A 172 -12.10 8.71 20.86
CA MET A 172 -11.58 9.86 20.11
C MET A 172 -10.26 10.39 20.69
N GLU A 173 -10.09 10.35 22.01
CA GLU A 173 -8.83 10.71 22.67
C GLU A 173 -7.69 9.75 22.26
N ASP A 174 -7.94 8.45 22.21
CA ASP A 174 -6.98 7.45 21.71
C ASP A 174 -6.61 7.69 20.25
N VAL A 175 -7.59 8.01 19.40
CA VAL A 175 -7.36 8.35 17.98
C VAL A 175 -6.47 9.58 17.84
N ARG A 176 -6.73 10.63 18.63
CA ARG A 176 -5.91 11.86 18.61
C ARG A 176 -4.49 11.58 19.10
N ALA A 177 -4.33 10.77 20.15
CA ALA A 177 -3.02 10.39 20.67
C ALA A 177 -2.17 9.69 19.59
N LEU A 178 -2.75 8.72 18.88
CA LEU A 178 -2.09 8.06 17.75
C LEU A 178 -1.66 9.06 16.65
N TYR A 179 -2.50 10.05 16.34
CA TYR A 179 -2.14 11.05 15.32
C TYR A 179 -1.01 11.95 15.77
N SER A 180 -1.01 12.38 17.04
CA SER A 180 0.10 13.13 17.63
C SER A 180 1.40 12.34 17.62
N GLU A 181 1.37 11.02 17.90
CA GLU A 181 2.55 10.15 17.81
C GLU A 181 3.10 10.11 16.38
N ILE A 182 2.22 9.86 15.39
CA ILE A 182 2.59 9.79 13.96
C ILE A 182 3.20 11.11 13.49
N GLU A 183 2.63 12.24 13.90
CA GLU A 183 3.12 13.57 13.56
C GLU A 183 4.48 13.86 14.22
N ALA A 184 4.65 13.49 15.50
CA ALA A 184 5.90 13.70 16.24
C ALA A 184 7.10 12.96 15.60
N ILE A 185 6.88 11.78 15.02
CA ILE A 185 7.93 11.03 14.32
C ILE A 185 8.06 11.41 12.82
N GLY A 186 7.29 12.40 12.35
CA GLY A 186 7.31 12.85 10.95
C GLY A 186 6.81 11.80 9.95
N TRP A 187 5.98 10.86 10.39
CA TRP A 187 5.55 9.74 9.57
C TRP A 187 4.36 10.14 8.67
N PRO A 188 4.44 9.94 7.34
CA PRO A 188 3.39 10.37 6.43
C PRO A 188 2.00 9.78 6.73
N ARG A 189 0.93 10.57 6.52
CA ARG A 189 -0.47 10.18 6.79
C ARG A 189 -0.88 8.87 6.11
N ARG A 190 -0.45 8.64 4.86
CA ARG A 190 -0.62 7.37 4.12
C ARG A 190 -0.14 6.09 4.78
N TYR A 191 0.62 6.21 5.87
CA TYR A 191 1.08 5.07 6.64
C TYR A 191 0.41 4.94 8.01
N THR A 192 -0.68 5.67 8.29
CA THR A 192 -1.43 5.55 9.55
C THR A 192 -1.91 4.13 9.84
N HIS A 193 -2.27 3.36 8.81
CA HIS A 193 -2.67 1.95 8.97
C HIS A 193 -1.50 0.95 8.78
N CYS A 194 -0.25 1.42 8.76
CA CYS A 194 0.92 0.57 8.63
C CYS A 194 1.42 0.12 10.01
N LEU A 195 1.22 -1.15 10.39
CA LEU A 195 1.60 -1.66 11.71
C LEU A 195 3.04 -2.18 11.81
N LYS A 196 3.89 -1.89 10.80
CA LYS A 196 5.29 -2.35 10.79
C LYS A 196 6.11 -1.82 11.97
N TYR A 197 5.76 -0.66 12.53
CA TYR A 197 6.55 0.04 13.56
C TYR A 197 5.81 0.27 14.88
N ASN A 198 4.51 -0.02 14.96
CA ASN A 198 3.72 0.24 16.17
C ASN A 198 3.12 -1.08 16.68
N GLN A 199 3.91 -1.83 17.45
CA GLN A 199 3.45 -3.06 18.12
C GLN A 199 2.49 -2.76 19.29
N ASN A 200 2.42 -1.51 19.75
CA ASN A 200 1.57 -1.09 20.86
C ASN A 200 0.10 -0.90 20.49
N CYS A 201 -0.27 -0.92 19.19
CA CYS A 201 -1.67 -0.75 18.76
C CYS A 201 -2.48 -2.06 18.71
N VAL A 202 -1.86 -3.21 19.04
CA VAL A 202 -2.51 -4.55 18.96
C VAL A 202 -2.79 -5.14 20.36
N SER A 203 -2.48 -4.43 21.44
CA SER A 203 -2.95 -4.79 22.77
C SER A 203 -4.46 -4.52 22.86
N VAL A 204 -5.24 -5.58 22.64
CA VAL A 204 -6.65 -5.70 23.00
C VAL A 204 -6.76 -6.05 24.48
#